data_AF-A0A354J671-F1
#
_entry.id   AF-A0A354J671-F1
#
_cell.length_a   1.000
_cell.length_b   1.000
_cell.length_c   1.000
_cell.angle_alpha   90.00
_cell.angle_beta   90.00
_cell.angle_gamma   90.00
#
_symmetry.space_group_name_H-M   'P 1'
#
loop_
_entity.id
_entity.type
_entity.pdbx_description
1 polymer ?
#
loop_
_entity_poly.entity_id
_entity_poly.type
_entity_poly.pdbx_seq_one_letter_code
_entity_poly.pdbx_strand_id
1 'polypeptide(L)'
;GMTEAFQLDADFSGITDETAFISDVIQETHITIDENGVEASAFTSILYCGDALPNGRAEMILNRPFIYGITARNGALLFVGICNNPAE
;
A
#
# COMPACT_ATOMS: atom_id res chain seq x y z
N GLY A 1 -16.37 -15.35 4.94
CA GLY A 1 -15.50 -14.34 5.59
C GLY A 1 -15.06 -14.87 6.94
N MET A 2 -14.39 -14.05 7.75
CA MET A 2 -14.06 -14.40 9.13
C MET A 2 -15.17 -13.88 10.05
N THR A 3 -16.15 -14.73 10.35
CA THR A 3 -17.32 -14.37 11.18
C THR A 3 -17.29 -15.01 12.55
N GLU A 4 -16.79 -16.25 12.65
CA GLU A 4 -16.72 -17.03 13.89
C GLU A 4 -15.93 -16.30 14.98
N ALA A 5 -14.80 -15.67 14.63
CA ALA A 5 -13.97 -14.92 15.55
C ALA A 5 -14.70 -13.76 16.28
N PHE A 6 -15.84 -13.31 15.75
CA PHE A 6 -16.65 -12.22 16.31
C PHE A 6 -17.93 -12.71 17.00
N GLN A 7 -18.13 -14.03 17.12
CA GLN A 7 -19.27 -14.63 17.80
C GLN A 7 -18.90 -15.09 19.21
N LEU A 8 -19.90 -15.21 20.08
CA LEU A 8 -19.71 -15.67 21.47
C LEU A 8 -19.13 -17.08 21.59
N ASP A 9 -19.26 -17.90 20.56
CA ASP A 9 -18.76 -19.28 20.47
C ASP A 9 -17.40 -19.40 19.78
N ALA A 10 -16.68 -18.27 19.59
CA ALA A 10 -15.33 -18.27 19.05
C ALA A 10 -14.36 -19.11 19.91
N ASP A 11 -13.54 -19.92 19.26
CA ASP A 11 -12.51 -20.70 19.96
C ASP A 11 -11.19 -19.90 20.07
N PHE A 12 -11.01 -19.25 21.22
CA PHE A 12 -9.75 -18.60 21.61
C PHE A 12 -9.04 -19.32 22.77
N SER A 13 -9.27 -20.63 22.92
CA SER A 13 -8.65 -21.46 23.98
C SER A 13 -7.11 -21.45 23.96
N GLY A 14 -6.49 -21.17 22.80
CA GLY A 14 -5.05 -20.97 22.68
C GLY A 14 -4.52 -19.65 23.26
N ILE A 15 -5.40 -18.72 23.64
CA ILE A 15 -5.06 -17.42 24.23
C ILE A 15 -5.52 -17.35 25.70
N THR A 16 -6.71 -17.88 26.01
CA THR A 16 -7.30 -17.84 27.35
C THR A 16 -8.26 -19.01 27.59
N ASP A 17 -8.38 -19.46 28.84
CA ASP A 17 -9.34 -20.49 29.26
C ASP A 17 -10.78 -19.94 29.43
N GLU A 18 -10.94 -18.61 29.40
CA GLU A 18 -12.25 -17.94 29.52
C GLU A 18 -12.95 -17.83 28.15
N THR A 19 -14.27 -17.63 28.16
CA THR A 19 -14.99 -17.30 26.92
C THR A 19 -14.55 -15.93 26.41
N ALA A 20 -14.00 -15.89 25.20
CA ALA A 20 -13.51 -14.67 24.56
C ALA A 20 -13.94 -14.63 23.09
N PHE A 21 -14.09 -13.43 22.54
CA PHE A 21 -14.36 -13.19 21.12
C PHE A 21 -13.92 -11.78 20.74
N ILE A 22 -13.76 -11.52 19.45
CA ILE A 22 -13.41 -10.19 18.93
C ILE A 22 -14.66 -9.32 18.90
N SER A 23 -14.68 -8.24 19.68
CA SER A 23 -15.79 -7.29 19.66
C SER A 23 -15.68 -6.29 18.51
N ASP A 24 -14.47 -5.81 18.22
CA ASP A 24 -14.19 -4.84 17.16
C ASP A 24 -12.71 -4.91 16.75
N VAL A 25 -12.39 -4.47 15.55
CA VAL A 25 -11.02 -4.33 15.04
C VAL A 25 -10.86 -2.93 14.46
N ILE A 26 -10.03 -2.12 15.12
CA ILE A 26 -9.72 -0.76 14.68
C ILE A 26 -8.37 -0.76 13.97
N GLN A 27 -8.36 -0.26 12.73
CA GLN A 27 -7.15 -0.07 11.94
C GLN A 27 -7.08 1.37 11.43
N GLU A 28 -6.09 2.12 11.90
CA GLU A 28 -5.82 3.50 11.47
C GLU A 28 -4.55 3.54 10.61
N THR A 29 -4.59 4.27 9.49
CA THR A 29 -3.47 4.38 8.55
C THR A 29 -3.35 5.81 8.03
N HIS A 30 -2.12 6.30 7.87
CA HIS A 30 -1.84 7.62 7.32
C HIS A 30 -0.70 7.55 6.30
N ILE A 31 -0.85 8.24 5.17
CA ILE A 31 0.13 8.29 4.09
C ILE A 31 0.24 9.74 3.61
N THR A 32 1.47 10.22 3.49
CA THR A 32 1.81 11.55 2.97
C THR A 32 2.80 11.41 1.84
N ILE A 33 2.67 12.24 0.81
CA ILE A 33 3.51 12.24 -0.39
C ILE A 33 4.00 13.67 -0.61
N ASP A 34 5.30 13.87 -0.82
CA ASP A 34 5.88 15.17 -1.20
C ASP A 34 6.92 15.03 -2.34
N GLU A 35 7.41 16.16 -2.85
CA GLU A 35 8.35 16.24 -3.97
C GLU A 35 9.78 15.80 -3.63
N ASN A 36 10.15 15.87 -2.35
CA ASN A 36 11.35 15.21 -1.85
C ASN A 36 11.09 13.72 -1.65
N GLY A 37 9.99 13.16 -2.17
CA GLY A 37 9.57 11.77 -2.01
C GLY A 37 9.09 11.44 -0.60
N VAL A 38 9.04 10.15 -0.28
CA VAL A 38 9.72 9.72 0.95
C VAL A 38 11.17 9.50 0.53
N GLU A 39 11.92 10.59 0.39
CA GLU A 39 13.27 10.72 -0.22
C GLU A 39 13.40 10.39 -1.73
N ALA A 40 13.35 11.44 -2.55
CA ALA A 40 13.43 11.46 -3.99
C ALA A 40 14.85 11.11 -4.45
N SER A 41 15.01 9.92 -5.02
CA SER A 41 16.12 9.63 -5.93
C SER A 41 15.62 8.87 -7.15
N ALA A 42 15.08 9.60 -8.12
CA ALA A 42 14.98 9.10 -9.48
C ALA A 42 16.36 9.23 -10.13
N PHE A 43 17.25 8.24 -9.94
CA PHE A 43 18.46 8.10 -10.75
C PHE A 43 18.21 7.01 -11.80
N THR A 44 17.91 7.43 -13.04
CA THR A 44 17.88 6.52 -14.19
C THR A 44 19.12 6.78 -15.04
N SER A 45 20.07 5.84 -15.03
CA SER A 45 21.19 5.82 -15.98
C SER A 45 20.96 4.65 -16.94
N ILE A 46 20.71 4.96 -18.21
CA ILE A 46 20.72 3.97 -19.30
C ILE A 46 22.02 4.17 -20.06
N LEU A 47 23.03 3.36 -19.73
CA LEU A 47 24.22 3.19 -20.55
C LEU A 47 24.03 1.93 -21.38
N TYR A 48 23.48 2.06 -22.58
CA TYR A 48 23.48 0.99 -23.58
C TYR A 48 24.29 1.47 -24.79
N CYS A 49 25.52 0.99 -24.91
CA CYS A 49 26.33 1.19 -26.11
C CYS A 49 25.79 0.27 -27.22
N GLY A 50 24.87 0.77 -28.05
CA GLY A 50 24.53 0.08 -29.29
C GLY A 50 23.14 0.28 -29.87
N ASP A 51 22.21 0.97 -29.21
CA ASP A 51 20.86 1.18 -29.76
C ASP A 51 20.41 2.65 -29.63
N ALA A 52 19.54 3.10 -30.53
CA ALA A 52 19.02 4.46 -30.51
C ALA A 52 18.23 4.71 -29.21
N LEU A 53 18.47 5.84 -28.55
CA LEU A 53 17.69 6.26 -27.38
C LEU A 53 16.19 6.20 -27.73
N PRO A 54 15.33 5.65 -26.85
CA PRO A 54 13.89 5.71 -27.04
C PRO A 54 13.45 7.17 -27.26
N ASN A 55 12.93 7.48 -28.44
CA ASN A 55 12.56 8.85 -28.84
C ASN A 55 11.22 9.32 -28.21
N GLY A 56 10.66 8.57 -27.26
CA GLY A 56 9.36 8.86 -26.66
C GLY A 56 9.47 9.11 -25.16
N ARG A 57 8.98 10.26 -24.71
CA ARG A 57 8.70 10.50 -23.29
C ARG A 57 7.31 9.95 -22.98
N ALA A 58 7.20 9.08 -21.97
CA ALA A 58 5.90 8.71 -21.42
C ALA A 58 5.43 9.80 -20.45
N GLU A 59 4.22 10.32 -20.65
CA GLU A 59 3.59 11.26 -19.72
C GLU A 59 2.74 10.50 -18.70
N MET A 60 3.02 10.71 -17.41
CA MET A 60 2.24 10.17 -16.30
C MET A 60 1.52 11.34 -15.60
N ILE A 61 0.27 11.57 -15.99
CA ILE A 61 -0.56 12.67 -15.48
C ILE A 61 -1.65 12.10 -14.55
N LEU A 62 -1.45 12.24 -13.25
CA LEU A 62 -2.35 11.76 -12.19
C LEU A 62 -3.40 12.83 -11.80
N ASN A 63 -4.19 13.29 -12.77
CA ASN A 63 -5.21 14.35 -12.57
C ASN A 63 -6.65 13.81 -12.41
N ARG A 64 -6.79 12.54 -11.98
CA ARG A 64 -8.04 11.82 -11.76
C ARG A 64 -7.79 10.67 -10.78
N PRO A 65 -8.82 10.03 -10.20
CA PRO A 65 -8.62 8.98 -9.21
C PRO A 65 -7.66 7.88 -9.67
N PHE A 66 -6.73 7.49 -8.80
CA PHE A 66 -5.73 6.46 -9.08
C PHE A 66 -5.49 5.56 -7.87
N ILE A 67 -5.04 4.34 -8.15
CA ILE A 67 -4.61 3.37 -7.12
C ILE A 67 -3.11 3.57 -6.88
N TYR A 68 -2.70 3.47 -5.62
CA TYR A 68 -1.30 3.42 -5.23
C TYR A 68 -1.02 2.18 -4.38
N GLY A 69 0.23 1.73 -4.39
CA GLY A 69 0.71 0.64 -3.55
C GLY A 69 2.15 0.89 -3.13
N ILE A 70 2.46 0.67 -1.86
CA ILE A 70 3.82 0.75 -1.31
C ILE A 70 4.28 -0.67 -1.05
N THR A 71 5.37 -1.09 -1.69
CA THR A 71 5.90 -2.45 -1.58
C THR A 71 7.27 -2.46 -0.93
N ALA A 72 7.53 -3.46 -0.09
CA ALA A 72 8.87 -3.76 0.37
C ALA A 72 9.74 -4.33 -0.76
N ARG A 73 11.07 -4.35 -0.56
CA ARG A 73 12.04 -4.89 -1.55
C ARG A 73 11.78 -6.35 -1.93
N ASN A 74 11.18 -7.12 -1.02
CA ASN A 74 10.81 -8.52 -1.26
C ASN A 74 9.46 -8.66 -2.02
N GLY A 75 8.83 -7.56 -2.44
CA GLY A 75 7.56 -7.55 -3.15
C GLY A 75 6.32 -7.58 -2.25
N ALA A 76 6.47 -7.61 -0.91
CA ALA A 76 5.32 -7.56 -0.01
C ALA A 76 4.62 -6.19 -0.10
N LEU A 77 3.30 -6.21 -0.30
CA LEU A 77 2.46 -5.02 -0.32
C LEU A 77 2.23 -4.53 1.12
N LEU A 78 2.80 -3.38 1.46
CA LEU A 78 2.73 -2.78 2.80
C LEU A 78 1.50 -1.88 2.93
N PHE A 79 1.21 -1.10 1.88
CA PHE A 79 0.06 -0.22 1.82
C PHE A 79 -0.56 -0.29 0.44
N VAL A 80 -1.89 -0.18 0.38
CA VAL A 80 -2.64 -0.05 -0.87
C VAL A 80 -3.82 0.87 -0.61
N GLY A 81 -4.12 1.72 -1.58
CA GLY A 81 -5.24 2.64 -1.46
C GLY A 81 -5.60 3.30 -2.77
N ILE A 82 -6.67 4.07 -2.71
CA ILE A 82 -7.17 4.88 -3.82
C ILE A 82 -7.03 6.34 -3.41
N CYS A 83 -6.31 7.13 -4.20
CA CYS A 83 -6.36 8.58 -4.12
C CYS A 83 -7.55 9.06 -4.96
N ASN A 84 -8.65 9.42 -4.29
CA ASN A 84 -9.84 9.97 -4.97
C ASN A 84 -9.67 11.48 -5.23
N ASN A 85 -9.18 12.21 -4.23
CA ASN A 85 -8.91 13.64 -4.29
C ASN A 85 -7.62 13.95 -3.51
N PRO A 86 -6.53 14.42 -4.15
CA PRO A 86 -5.27 14.72 -3.47
C PRO A 86 -5.26 16.07 -2.73
N ALA A 87 -6.32 16.87 -2.85
CA ALA A 87 -6.43 18.18 -2.19
C ALA A 87 -7.17 18.13 -0.84
N GLU A 88 -7.73 16.98 -0.48
CA GLU A 88 -8.28 16.68 0.85
C GLU A 88 -7.22 16.00 1.72
#